data_AF-A0A7J3GYF2-F1
#
_entry.id   AF-A0A7J3GYF2-F1
#
_cell.length_a   1.000
_cell.length_b   1.000
_cell.length_c   1.000
_cell.angle_alpha   90.00
_cell.angle_beta   90.00
_cell.angle_gamma   90.00
#
_symmetry.space_group_name_H-M   'P 1'
#
loop_
_entity.id
_entity.type
_entity.pdbx_description
1 polymer ?
#
loop_
_entity_poly.entity_id
_entity_poly.type
_entity_poly.pdbx_seq_one_letter_code
_entity_poly.pdbx_strand_id
1 'polypeptide(L)'
;MIGMVKEANQEHLDCKLKEKALELFRRLEEISELPRFQGATVDFHQKKPATVFVPWIPTVAQVENGELLKFLKDNDVKKVLVDALWPTNAAILKQLVESGVEVWVLTRPSALHGWRKKHEGKPKGLVEWLERHHPEILEGFKTEVKNDVYDAVLLRYVKPKYQRRLTKEHLTCWVSMLLYRYARRNRQGLLQQLDALPVSEDERSWRVEMAEDYLMMEATNFIQIIKSCYPKICEMFKD
;
A
#
# COMPACT_ATOMS: atom_id res chain seq x y z
N MET A 1 2.25 -5.75 36.81
CA MET A 1 1.56 -7.05 36.68
C MET A 1 0.44 -7.04 35.63
N ILE A 2 -0.51 -6.08 35.63
CA ILE A 2 -1.61 -6.04 34.64
C ILE A 2 -1.12 -5.77 33.19
N GLY A 3 -0.04 -5.01 32.99
CA GLY A 3 0.57 -4.77 31.67
C GLY A 3 1.23 -6.03 31.07
N MET A 4 2.05 -6.72 31.86
CA MET A 4 2.77 -7.93 31.42
C MET A 4 1.84 -9.09 31.03
N VAL A 5 0.68 -9.22 31.69
CA VAL A 5 -0.33 -10.24 31.34
C VAL A 5 -1.07 -9.89 30.04
N LYS A 6 -1.25 -8.59 29.74
CA LYS A 6 -1.84 -8.15 28.46
C LYS A 6 -0.87 -8.33 27.29
N GLU A 7 0.41 -8.03 27.49
CA GLU A 7 1.45 -8.22 26.47
C GLU A 7 1.64 -9.70 26.13
N ALA A 8 1.75 -10.58 27.15
CA ALA A 8 1.88 -12.03 26.93
C ALA A 8 0.65 -12.65 26.22
N ASN A 9 -0.56 -12.16 26.53
CA ASN A 9 -1.78 -12.61 25.85
C ASN A 9 -1.86 -12.12 24.39
N GLN A 10 -1.33 -10.93 24.10
CA GLN A 10 -1.26 -10.39 22.74
C GLN A 10 -0.22 -11.14 21.90
N GLU A 11 0.97 -11.40 22.45
CA GLU A 11 2.00 -12.20 21.77
C GLU A 11 1.52 -13.62 21.45
N HIS A 12 0.81 -14.26 22.38
CA HIS A 12 0.23 -15.59 22.15
C HIS A 12 -0.85 -15.57 21.06
N LEU A 13 -1.69 -14.52 21.03
CA LEU A 13 -2.69 -14.32 19.99
C LEU A 13 -2.05 -14.11 18.62
N ASP A 14 -0.98 -13.32 18.55
CA ASP A 14 -0.26 -13.03 17.31
C ASP A 14 0.44 -14.29 16.76
N CYS A 15 1.02 -15.13 17.62
CA CYS A 15 1.59 -16.43 17.23
C CYS A 15 0.51 -17.34 16.62
N LYS A 16 -0.65 -17.45 17.28
CA LYS A 16 -1.76 -18.27 16.78
C LYS A 16 -2.30 -17.75 15.44
N LEU A 17 -2.38 -16.44 15.26
CA LEU A 17 -2.78 -15.83 13.99
C LEU A 17 -1.79 -16.13 12.87
N LYS A 18 -0.48 -16.05 13.14
CA LYS A 18 0.56 -16.41 12.17
C LYS A 18 0.47 -17.88 11.76
N GLU A 19 0.33 -18.79 12.72
CA GLU A 19 0.17 -20.23 12.44
C GLU A 19 -1.06 -20.50 11.56
N LYS A 20 -2.18 -19.86 11.88
CA LYS A 20 -3.39 -19.94 11.09
C LYS A 20 -3.21 -19.35 9.68
N ALA A 21 -2.53 -18.24 9.53
CA ALA A 21 -2.24 -17.66 8.22
C ALA A 21 -1.35 -18.58 7.37
N LEU A 22 -0.37 -19.26 7.99
CA LEU A 22 0.43 -20.28 7.32
C LEU A 22 -0.37 -21.53 6.96
N GLU A 23 -1.38 -21.88 7.77
CA GLU A 23 -2.33 -22.92 7.42
C GLU A 23 -3.18 -22.53 6.21
N LEU A 24 -3.70 -21.31 6.16
CA LEU A 24 -4.38 -20.78 4.98
C LEU A 24 -3.46 -20.80 3.75
N PHE A 25 -2.20 -20.40 3.91
CA PHE A 25 -1.19 -20.48 2.84
C PHE A 25 -1.06 -21.90 2.29
N ARG A 26 -0.91 -22.91 3.16
CA ARG A 26 -0.82 -24.32 2.73
C ARG A 26 -2.01 -24.75 1.89
N ARG A 27 -3.23 -24.42 2.34
CA ARG A 27 -4.47 -24.70 1.60
C ARG A 27 -4.53 -23.96 0.27
N LEU A 28 -4.11 -22.71 0.21
CA LEU A 28 -4.07 -21.93 -1.04
C LEU A 28 -3.07 -22.50 -2.06
N GLU A 29 -1.96 -23.10 -1.60
CA GLU A 29 -1.00 -23.73 -2.50
C GLU A 29 -1.55 -24.99 -3.18
N GLU A 30 -2.60 -25.63 -2.64
CA GLU A 30 -3.29 -26.78 -3.27
C GLU A 30 -4.12 -26.36 -4.49
N ILE A 31 -4.46 -25.07 -4.64
CA ILE A 31 -5.21 -24.56 -5.79
C ILE A 31 -4.25 -24.20 -6.92
N SER A 32 -4.26 -25.00 -7.99
CA SER A 32 -3.36 -24.81 -9.14
C SER A 32 -3.63 -23.51 -9.91
N GLU A 33 -4.88 -23.07 -9.94
CA GLU A 33 -5.40 -21.95 -10.72
C GLU A 33 -5.05 -20.58 -10.13
N LEU A 34 -4.63 -20.53 -8.87
CA LEU A 34 -4.26 -19.28 -8.23
C LEU A 34 -2.91 -18.77 -8.78
N PRO A 35 -2.83 -17.48 -9.17
CA PRO A 35 -1.56 -16.90 -9.56
C PRO A 35 -0.63 -16.85 -8.35
N ARG A 36 0.69 -16.92 -8.56
CA ARG A 36 1.68 -16.89 -7.49
C ARG A 36 2.73 -15.83 -7.77
N PHE A 37 2.71 -14.76 -6.98
CA PHE A 37 3.75 -13.74 -7.06
C PHE A 37 5.10 -14.30 -6.59
N GLN A 38 6.11 -14.31 -7.46
CA GLN A 38 7.44 -14.88 -7.17
C GLN A 38 8.31 -13.92 -6.34
N GLY A 39 7.93 -13.69 -5.10
CA GLY A 39 8.60 -12.79 -4.15
C GLY A 39 7.90 -12.77 -2.80
N ALA A 40 8.40 -11.94 -1.89
CA ALA A 40 7.72 -11.68 -0.62
C ALA A 40 6.55 -10.71 -0.81
N THR A 41 5.63 -10.70 0.14
CA THR A 41 4.50 -9.76 0.17
C THR A 41 4.57 -8.93 1.43
N VAL A 42 4.24 -7.65 1.30
CA VAL A 42 4.31 -6.69 2.40
C VAL A 42 2.98 -5.96 2.50
N ASP A 43 2.30 -6.15 3.63
CA ASP A 43 1.15 -5.35 4.00
C ASP A 43 1.63 -4.18 4.86
N PHE A 44 1.52 -2.98 4.33
CA PHE A 44 1.97 -1.78 4.99
C PHE A 44 0.86 -1.11 5.79
N HIS A 45 1.18 -0.81 7.05
CA HIS A 45 0.34 0.03 7.89
C HIS A 45 0.99 1.40 8.12
N GLN A 46 0.18 2.43 8.38
CA GLN A 46 0.68 3.81 8.60
C GLN A 46 1.38 3.99 9.95
N LYS A 47 0.96 3.22 10.96
CA LYS A 47 1.36 3.40 12.38
C LYS A 47 1.88 2.15 13.06
N LYS A 48 1.95 1.03 12.34
CA LYS A 48 2.33 -0.28 12.88
C LYS A 48 3.48 -0.83 12.04
N PRO A 49 4.23 -1.82 12.55
CA PRO A 49 5.12 -2.62 11.73
C PRO A 49 4.44 -3.10 10.44
N ALA A 50 5.23 -3.28 9.40
CA ALA A 50 4.77 -3.92 8.18
C ALA A 50 4.65 -5.42 8.41
N THR A 51 3.59 -6.03 7.86
CA THR A 51 3.46 -7.49 7.87
C THR A 51 4.10 -8.06 6.62
N VAL A 52 5.16 -8.85 6.79
CA VAL A 52 5.93 -9.43 5.68
C VAL A 52 5.68 -10.93 5.63
N PHE A 53 5.27 -11.45 4.48
CA PHE A 53 5.18 -12.88 4.22
C PHE A 53 6.23 -13.33 3.19
N VAL A 54 6.99 -14.36 3.55
CA VAL A 54 8.03 -14.96 2.70
C VAL A 54 7.65 -16.42 2.40
N PRO A 55 7.28 -16.77 1.15
CA PRO A 55 6.62 -18.06 0.87
C PRO A 55 7.57 -19.28 0.84
N TRP A 56 8.85 -19.11 0.50
CA TRP A 56 9.81 -20.24 0.43
C TRP A 56 10.36 -20.67 1.80
N ILE A 57 10.31 -19.77 2.76
CA ILE A 57 10.53 -20.05 4.18
C ILE A 57 9.25 -19.63 4.90
N PRO A 58 8.14 -20.39 4.76
CA PRO A 58 6.77 -19.93 5.00
C PRO A 58 6.61 -19.27 6.37
N THR A 59 6.84 -17.95 6.39
CA THR A 59 7.02 -17.13 7.59
C THR A 59 6.27 -15.84 7.40
N VAL A 60 5.46 -15.48 8.40
CA VAL A 60 4.84 -14.16 8.50
C VAL A 60 5.49 -13.41 9.67
N ALA A 61 6.13 -12.30 9.37
CA ALA A 61 6.85 -11.47 10.33
C ALA A 61 6.21 -10.08 10.42
N GLN A 62 6.25 -9.49 11.62
CA GLN A 62 6.00 -8.07 11.82
C GLN A 62 7.37 -7.39 11.83
N VAL A 63 7.59 -6.44 10.93
CA VAL A 63 8.89 -5.82 10.71
C VAL A 63 8.74 -4.31 10.74
N GLU A 64 9.49 -3.64 11.61
CA GLU A 64 9.50 -2.18 11.65
C GLU A 64 9.98 -1.63 10.31
N ASN A 65 9.38 -0.52 9.86
CA ASN A 65 9.67 0.04 8.53
C ASN A 65 11.16 0.34 8.31
N GLY A 66 11.89 0.72 9.37
CA GLY A 66 13.33 0.96 9.31
C GLY A 66 14.19 -0.31 9.18
N GLU A 67 13.65 -1.47 9.54
CA GLU A 67 14.35 -2.75 9.53
C GLU A 67 14.00 -3.61 8.31
N LEU A 68 12.97 -3.22 7.56
CA LEU A 68 12.45 -3.97 6.42
C LEU A 68 13.52 -4.35 5.39
N LEU A 69 14.40 -3.41 5.01
CA LEU A 69 15.46 -3.69 4.05
C LEU A 69 16.42 -4.79 4.55
N LYS A 70 16.80 -4.73 5.84
CA LYS A 70 17.69 -5.72 6.44
C LYS A 70 17.01 -7.07 6.49
N PHE A 71 15.78 -7.13 6.99
CA PHE A 71 14.98 -8.36 7.04
C PHE A 71 14.88 -9.02 5.66
N LEU A 72 14.60 -8.24 4.60
CA LEU A 72 14.49 -8.77 3.24
C LEU A 72 15.83 -9.33 2.73
N LYS A 73 16.95 -8.65 3.00
CA LYS A 73 18.31 -9.12 2.63
C LYS A 73 18.69 -10.40 3.36
N ASP A 74 18.44 -10.46 4.67
CA ASP A 74 18.75 -11.61 5.51
C ASP A 74 17.98 -12.88 5.08
N ASN A 75 16.83 -12.70 4.42
CA ASN A 75 15.99 -13.77 3.89
C ASN A 75 16.10 -13.95 2.36
N ASP A 76 17.14 -13.39 1.73
CA ASP A 76 17.42 -13.42 0.29
C ASP A 76 16.26 -12.98 -0.62
N VAL A 77 15.43 -12.06 -0.14
CA VAL A 77 14.30 -11.53 -0.92
C VAL A 77 14.82 -10.51 -1.94
N LYS A 78 14.64 -10.82 -3.23
CA LYS A 78 14.94 -9.88 -4.34
C LYS A 78 13.73 -9.16 -4.90
N LYS A 79 12.52 -9.61 -4.58
CA LYS A 79 11.27 -9.11 -5.16
C LYS A 79 10.18 -9.02 -4.09
N VAL A 80 9.48 -7.89 -4.05
CA VAL A 80 8.37 -7.66 -3.10
C VAL A 80 7.12 -7.16 -3.81
N LEU A 81 5.95 -7.58 -3.34
CA LEU A 81 4.65 -7.01 -3.71
C LEU A 81 4.03 -6.35 -2.48
N VAL A 82 3.66 -5.08 -2.59
CA VAL A 82 3.11 -4.29 -1.49
C VAL A 82 1.62 -4.01 -1.71
N ASP A 83 0.83 -3.98 -0.63
CA ASP A 83 -0.63 -3.83 -0.65
C ASP A 83 -1.09 -2.46 -1.15
N ALA A 84 -0.34 -1.41 -0.80
CA ALA A 84 -0.70 -0.03 -1.09
C ALA A 84 0.53 0.90 -1.08
N LEU A 85 0.38 2.04 -1.77
CA LEU A 85 1.32 3.14 -1.70
C LEU A 85 0.88 4.15 -0.64
N TRP A 86 1.44 4.02 0.56
CA TRP A 86 1.29 5.02 1.61
C TRP A 86 2.40 6.07 1.53
N PRO A 87 2.09 7.39 1.61
CA PRO A 87 3.10 8.44 1.50
C PRO A 87 4.20 8.29 2.55
N THR A 88 3.85 7.84 3.75
CA THR A 88 4.78 7.57 4.86
C THR A 88 5.84 6.52 4.52
N ASN A 89 5.56 5.62 3.57
CA ASN A 89 6.44 4.51 3.24
C ASN A 89 7.24 4.79 1.96
N ALA A 90 7.09 5.97 1.34
CA ALA A 90 7.81 6.32 0.11
C ALA A 90 9.33 6.22 0.28
N ALA A 91 9.85 6.64 1.44
CA ALA A 91 11.28 6.61 1.74
C ALA A 91 11.82 5.16 1.77
N ILE A 92 11.16 4.27 2.51
CA ILE A 92 11.58 2.86 2.58
C ILE A 92 11.44 2.18 1.21
N LEU A 93 10.34 2.43 0.48
CA LEU A 93 10.16 1.88 -0.86
C LEU A 93 11.28 2.31 -1.83
N LYS A 94 11.73 3.57 -1.73
CA LYS A 94 12.85 4.08 -2.53
C LYS A 94 14.17 3.39 -2.16
N GLN A 95 14.44 3.24 -0.87
CA GLN A 95 15.62 2.52 -0.38
C GLN A 95 15.66 1.06 -0.85
N LEU A 96 14.52 0.38 -0.88
CA LEU A 96 14.40 -0.98 -1.41
C LEU A 96 14.81 -1.03 -2.90
N VAL A 97 14.23 -0.15 -3.72
CA VAL A 97 14.55 -0.05 -5.16
C VAL A 97 16.03 0.25 -5.38
N GLU A 98 16.60 1.21 -4.64
CA GLU A 98 18.01 1.59 -4.73
C GLU A 98 18.96 0.48 -4.29
N SER A 99 18.50 -0.40 -3.39
CA SER A 99 19.24 -1.59 -2.95
C SER A 99 19.14 -2.77 -3.92
N GLY A 100 18.48 -2.60 -5.08
CA GLY A 100 18.31 -3.64 -6.09
C GLY A 100 17.12 -4.59 -5.84
N VAL A 101 16.25 -4.30 -4.86
CA VAL A 101 15.01 -5.06 -4.66
C VAL A 101 13.97 -4.60 -5.69
N GLU A 102 13.39 -5.54 -6.42
CA GLU A 102 12.27 -5.28 -7.31
C GLU A 102 10.98 -5.05 -6.51
N VAL A 103 10.55 -3.79 -6.42
CA VAL A 103 9.32 -3.43 -5.72
C VAL A 103 8.15 -3.39 -6.69
N TRP A 104 7.07 -4.10 -6.33
CA TRP A 104 5.79 -4.10 -7.02
C TRP A 104 4.71 -3.62 -6.06
N VAL A 105 3.66 -2.98 -6.58
CA VAL A 105 2.51 -2.55 -5.79
C VAL A 105 1.20 -3.03 -6.40
N LEU A 106 0.23 -3.29 -5.53
CA LEU A 106 -1.15 -3.48 -5.92
C LEU A 106 -1.79 -2.16 -6.38
N THR A 107 -2.19 -2.11 -7.64
CA THR A 107 -2.81 -0.92 -8.26
C THR A 107 -4.29 -0.75 -7.93
N ARG A 108 -4.93 -1.81 -7.44
CA ARG A 108 -6.36 -1.83 -7.13
C ARG A 108 -6.58 -2.51 -5.77
N PRO A 109 -6.77 -1.74 -4.68
CA PRO A 109 -6.99 -2.32 -3.34
C PRO A 109 -8.15 -3.32 -3.30
N SER A 110 -9.19 -3.09 -4.11
CA SER A 110 -10.33 -4.00 -4.21
C SER A 110 -10.04 -5.35 -4.86
N ALA A 111 -8.86 -5.57 -5.42
CA ALA A 111 -8.47 -6.86 -6.00
C ALA A 111 -8.27 -7.96 -4.95
N LEU A 112 -8.02 -7.61 -3.69
CA LEU A 112 -7.90 -8.57 -2.60
C LEU A 112 -9.29 -9.04 -2.13
N HIS A 113 -10.16 -8.11 -1.70
CA HIS A 113 -11.44 -8.47 -1.06
C HIS A 113 -12.71 -8.29 -1.92
N GLY A 114 -12.70 -7.45 -2.97
CA GLY A 114 -13.91 -7.10 -3.73
C GLY A 114 -14.84 -6.14 -2.98
N TRP A 115 -14.74 -4.83 -3.23
CA TRP A 115 -15.43 -3.78 -2.44
C TRP A 115 -16.89 -3.50 -2.82
N ARG A 116 -17.57 -4.29 -3.68
CA ARG A 116 -18.94 -3.96 -4.14
C ARG A 116 -19.91 -5.13 -4.02
N LYS A 117 -21.14 -4.80 -3.59
CA LYS A 117 -22.32 -5.66 -3.32
C LYS A 117 -22.45 -6.90 -4.22
N LYS A 118 -22.88 -8.00 -3.58
CA LYS A 118 -23.16 -9.39 -4.01
C LYS A 118 -24.09 -9.61 -5.23
N HIS A 119 -24.31 -8.63 -6.11
CA HIS A 119 -25.20 -8.87 -7.24
C HIS A 119 -24.45 -9.56 -8.40
N GLU A 120 -24.82 -10.82 -8.61
CA GLU A 120 -24.76 -11.64 -9.83
C GLU A 120 -23.75 -11.17 -10.88
N GLY A 121 -22.52 -11.69 -10.82
CA GLY A 121 -21.45 -11.37 -11.77
C GLY A 121 -20.12 -12.02 -11.40
N LYS A 122 -19.06 -11.82 -12.20
CA LYS A 122 -17.71 -12.35 -11.92
C LYS A 122 -17.16 -11.78 -10.59
N PRO A 123 -16.51 -12.58 -9.73
CA PRO A 123 -15.87 -12.09 -8.50
C PRO A 123 -14.91 -10.94 -8.78
N LYS A 124 -14.96 -9.88 -7.96
CA LYS A 124 -14.17 -8.65 -8.15
C LYS A 124 -12.84 -8.68 -7.39
N GLY A 125 -12.68 -9.58 -6.42
CA GLY A 125 -11.45 -9.81 -5.68
C GLY A 125 -11.17 -11.29 -5.42
N LEU A 126 -9.98 -11.58 -4.88
CA LEU A 126 -9.53 -12.93 -4.53
C LEU A 126 -10.41 -13.59 -3.48
N VAL A 127 -10.69 -12.91 -2.36
CA VAL A 127 -11.49 -13.48 -1.26
C VAL A 127 -12.89 -13.83 -1.73
N GLU A 128 -13.55 -12.92 -2.45
CA GLU A 128 -14.87 -13.19 -3.05
C GLU A 128 -14.83 -14.36 -4.05
N TRP A 129 -13.72 -14.53 -4.78
CA TRP A 129 -13.56 -15.67 -5.67
C TRP A 129 -13.43 -16.99 -4.91
N LEU A 130 -12.61 -17.01 -3.85
CA LEU A 130 -12.44 -18.15 -2.94
C LEU A 130 -13.75 -18.53 -2.26
N GLU A 131 -14.50 -17.56 -1.74
CA GLU A 131 -15.82 -17.80 -1.11
C GLU A 131 -16.81 -18.52 -2.04
N ARG A 132 -16.70 -18.33 -3.35
CA ARG A 132 -17.63 -18.91 -4.33
C ARG A 132 -17.16 -20.22 -4.94
N HIS A 133 -15.85 -20.40 -5.13
CA HIS A 133 -15.30 -21.55 -5.85
C HIS A 133 -14.59 -22.54 -4.93
N HIS A 134 -14.07 -22.06 -3.79
CA HIS A 134 -13.29 -22.82 -2.83
C HIS A 134 -13.65 -22.45 -1.36
N PRO A 135 -14.93 -22.52 -0.97
CA PRO A 135 -15.35 -22.14 0.38
C PRO A 135 -14.69 -22.97 1.50
N GLU A 136 -14.27 -24.20 1.21
CA GLU A 136 -13.55 -25.11 2.12
C GLU A 136 -12.19 -24.56 2.56
N ILE A 137 -11.52 -23.80 1.69
CA ILE A 137 -10.23 -23.17 1.99
C ILE A 137 -10.38 -22.11 3.08
N LEU A 138 -11.52 -21.41 3.09
CA LEU A 138 -11.82 -20.33 4.02
C LEU A 138 -12.53 -20.82 5.30
N GLU A 139 -12.84 -22.11 5.40
CA GLU A 139 -13.46 -22.68 6.59
C GLU A 139 -12.53 -22.53 7.81
N GLY A 140 -13.06 -21.92 8.88
CA GLY A 140 -12.28 -21.57 10.08
C GLY A 140 -11.58 -20.20 10.02
N PHE A 141 -11.65 -19.50 8.87
CA PHE A 141 -10.97 -18.21 8.65
C PHE A 141 -11.89 -17.04 8.34
N LYS A 142 -13.16 -17.26 7.95
CA LYS A 142 -14.06 -16.23 7.38
C LYS A 142 -14.10 -14.88 8.11
N THR A 143 -14.06 -14.87 9.44
CA THR A 143 -14.07 -13.63 10.24
C THR A 143 -12.70 -12.96 10.36
N GLU A 144 -11.63 -13.72 10.15
CA GLU A 144 -10.23 -13.33 10.33
C GLU A 144 -9.55 -12.94 9.00
N VAL A 145 -10.15 -13.25 7.84
CA VAL A 145 -9.61 -12.94 6.51
C VAL A 145 -9.36 -11.44 6.26
N LYS A 146 -9.95 -10.55 7.08
CA LYS A 146 -9.66 -9.11 7.05
C LYS A 146 -8.66 -8.73 8.14
N ASN A 147 -7.42 -9.19 7.99
CA ASN A 147 -6.36 -8.93 8.95
C ASN A 147 -5.03 -8.92 8.23
N ASP A 148 -4.16 -7.98 8.62
CA ASP A 148 -2.86 -7.69 8.02
C ASP A 148 -1.99 -8.95 7.79
N VAL A 149 -2.05 -9.94 8.69
CA VAL A 149 -1.33 -11.23 8.58
C VAL A 149 -1.87 -12.08 7.43
N TYR A 150 -3.19 -12.20 7.33
CA TYR A 150 -3.83 -12.93 6.23
C TYR A 150 -3.73 -12.16 4.92
N ASP A 151 -3.82 -10.84 4.95
CA ASP A 151 -3.71 -9.98 3.77
C ASP A 151 -2.32 -10.08 3.16
N ALA A 152 -1.26 -10.11 3.97
CA ALA A 152 0.09 -10.39 3.51
C ALA A 152 0.17 -11.75 2.78
N VAL A 153 -0.46 -12.81 3.29
CA VAL A 153 -0.49 -14.12 2.62
C VAL A 153 -1.32 -14.07 1.33
N LEU A 154 -2.53 -13.51 1.39
CA LEU A 154 -3.46 -13.43 0.27
C LEU A 154 -2.94 -12.56 -0.88
N LEU A 155 -2.16 -11.53 -0.58
CA LEU A 155 -1.56 -10.64 -1.57
C LEU A 155 -0.72 -11.39 -2.61
N ARG A 156 -0.11 -12.52 -2.22
CA ARG A 156 0.66 -13.41 -3.11
C ARG A 156 -0.18 -13.92 -4.29
N TYR A 157 -1.48 -14.09 -4.07
CA TYR A 157 -2.41 -14.71 -5.02
C TYR A 157 -3.26 -13.71 -5.80
N VAL A 158 -2.89 -12.43 -5.76
CA VAL A 158 -3.54 -11.42 -6.60
C VAL A 158 -3.06 -11.52 -8.05
N LYS A 159 -4.00 -11.38 -9.00
CA LYS A 159 -3.73 -11.48 -10.44
C LYS A 159 -2.64 -10.48 -10.91
N PRO A 160 -1.70 -10.88 -11.78
CA PRO A 160 -0.60 -10.03 -12.26
C PRO A 160 -1.03 -8.70 -12.88
N LYS A 161 -2.20 -8.65 -13.54
CA LYS A 161 -2.75 -7.41 -14.12
C LYS A 161 -3.01 -6.30 -13.10
N TYR A 162 -3.07 -6.61 -11.82
CA TYR A 162 -3.22 -5.63 -10.74
C TYR A 162 -1.88 -5.23 -10.12
N GLN A 163 -0.77 -5.83 -10.54
CA GLN A 163 0.56 -5.56 -10.01
C GLN A 163 1.27 -4.55 -10.92
N ARG A 164 1.93 -3.56 -10.32
CA ARG A 164 2.75 -2.59 -11.06
C ARG A 164 4.13 -2.50 -10.43
N ARG A 165 5.16 -2.69 -11.24
CA ARG A 165 6.54 -2.45 -10.83
C ARG A 165 6.76 -0.96 -10.58
N LEU A 166 7.42 -0.67 -9.47
CA LEU A 166 7.83 0.68 -9.10
C LEU A 166 9.29 0.90 -9.52
N THR A 167 9.59 2.14 -9.87
CA THR A 167 10.96 2.62 -10.09
C THR A 167 11.26 3.79 -9.17
N LYS A 168 12.54 4.14 -9.04
CA LYS A 168 12.98 5.30 -8.27
C LYS A 168 12.36 6.58 -8.80
N GLU A 169 12.31 6.72 -10.12
CA GLU A 169 11.72 7.85 -10.84
C GLU A 169 10.22 7.94 -10.55
N HIS A 170 9.52 6.80 -10.61
CA HIS A 170 8.10 6.74 -10.31
C HIS A 170 7.80 7.19 -8.88
N LEU A 171 8.53 6.66 -7.88
CA LEU A 171 8.35 7.03 -6.47
C LEU A 171 8.67 8.51 -6.24
N THR A 172 9.72 9.03 -6.86
CA THR A 172 10.12 10.45 -6.75
C THR A 172 9.03 11.37 -7.32
N CYS A 173 8.53 11.07 -8.52
CA CYS A 173 7.43 11.82 -9.12
C CYS A 173 6.12 11.69 -8.33
N TRP A 174 5.83 10.50 -7.82
CA TRP A 174 4.60 10.23 -7.06
C TRP A 174 4.54 11.05 -5.76
N VAL A 175 5.63 11.13 -5.01
CA VAL A 175 5.71 11.96 -3.80
C VAL A 175 5.47 13.43 -4.12
N SER A 176 6.14 13.96 -5.15
CA SER A 176 5.97 15.35 -5.57
C SER A 176 4.54 15.65 -6.07
N MET A 177 3.93 14.71 -6.80
CA MET A 177 2.52 14.79 -7.20
C MET A 177 1.59 14.88 -5.98
N LEU A 178 1.87 14.13 -4.92
CA LEU A 178 1.06 14.16 -3.70
C LEU A 178 1.15 15.52 -2.98
N LEU A 179 2.34 16.11 -2.89
CA LEU A 179 2.53 17.44 -2.31
C LEU A 179 1.70 18.50 -3.07
N TYR A 180 1.78 18.51 -4.40
CA TYR A 180 0.94 19.37 -5.23
C TYR A 180 -0.56 19.14 -4.99
N ARG A 181 -1.01 17.87 -4.91
CA ARG A 181 -2.42 17.55 -4.64
C ARG A 181 -2.86 18.01 -3.25
N TYR A 182 -1.99 17.94 -2.25
CA TYR A 182 -2.28 18.45 -0.91
C TYR A 182 -2.35 19.97 -0.90
N ALA A 183 -1.41 20.67 -1.53
CA ALA A 183 -1.46 22.12 -1.69
C ALA A 183 -2.78 22.57 -2.35
N ARG A 184 -3.19 21.91 -3.44
CA ARG A 184 -4.46 22.19 -4.12
C ARG A 184 -5.67 21.98 -3.22
N ARG A 185 -5.70 20.88 -2.47
CA ARG A 185 -6.80 20.58 -1.52
C ARG A 185 -6.85 21.59 -0.39
N ASN A 186 -5.69 21.94 0.18
CA ASN A 186 -5.59 22.91 1.26
C ASN A 186 -6.07 24.29 0.81
N ARG A 187 -5.69 24.74 -0.39
CA ARG A 187 -6.22 25.97 -1.00
C ARG A 187 -7.75 25.93 -1.11
N GLN A 188 -8.30 24.83 -1.63
CA GLN A 188 -9.75 24.69 -1.75
C GLN A 188 -10.44 24.71 -0.37
N GLY A 189 -9.88 24.03 0.63
CA GLY A 189 -10.40 24.04 2.00
C GLY A 189 -10.34 25.43 2.64
N LEU A 190 -9.26 26.17 2.40
CA LEU A 190 -9.11 27.55 2.85
C LEU A 190 -10.18 28.46 2.24
N LEU A 191 -10.42 28.38 0.93
CA LEU A 191 -11.46 29.18 0.27
C LEU A 191 -12.84 28.93 0.89
N GLN A 192 -13.19 27.65 1.13
CA GLN A 192 -14.44 27.28 1.79
C GLN A 192 -14.55 27.86 3.21
N GLN A 193 -13.45 27.91 3.96
CA GLN A 193 -13.42 28.51 5.29
C GLN A 193 -13.58 30.03 5.24
N LEU A 194 -12.90 30.71 4.31
CA LEU A 194 -12.98 32.15 4.15
C LEU A 194 -14.36 32.61 3.69
N ASP A 195 -15.04 31.83 2.84
CA ASP A 195 -16.41 32.12 2.43
C ASP A 195 -17.44 31.91 3.57
N ALA A 196 -17.09 31.13 4.60
CA ALA A 196 -17.96 30.82 5.74
C ALA A 196 -17.74 31.73 6.96
N LEU A 197 -16.68 32.53 6.99
CA LEU A 197 -16.31 33.37 8.13
C LEU A 197 -16.36 34.86 7.76
N PRO A 198 -16.73 35.73 8.71
CA PRO A 198 -16.66 37.18 8.49
C PRO A 198 -15.21 37.66 8.62
N VAL A 199 -14.43 37.46 7.57
CA VAL A 199 -13.04 37.97 7.43
C VAL A 199 -13.04 39.27 6.62
N SER A 200 -12.10 40.18 6.90
CA SER A 200 -11.94 41.39 6.08
C SER A 200 -11.42 41.04 4.68
N GLU A 201 -11.67 41.90 3.69
CA GLU A 201 -11.19 41.67 2.32
C GLU A 201 -9.66 41.63 2.24
N ASP A 202 -8.98 42.48 3.02
CA ASP A 202 -7.52 42.46 3.14
C ASP A 202 -7.04 41.12 3.72
N GLU A 203 -7.71 40.63 4.78
CA GLU A 203 -7.38 39.34 5.39
C GLU A 203 -7.58 38.17 4.43
N ARG A 204 -8.70 38.20 3.69
CA ARG A 204 -9.03 37.22 2.66
C ARG A 204 -7.98 37.20 1.57
N SER A 205 -7.62 38.38 1.04
CA SER A 205 -6.69 38.53 -0.07
C SER A 205 -5.32 37.95 0.25
N TRP A 206 -4.71 38.31 1.39
CA TRP A 206 -3.37 37.80 1.73
C TRP A 206 -3.37 36.29 1.97
N ARG A 207 -4.42 35.72 2.59
CA ARG A 207 -4.53 34.28 2.84
C ARG A 207 -4.64 33.49 1.53
N VAL A 208 -5.43 34.01 0.58
CA VAL A 208 -5.59 33.43 -0.75
C VAL A 208 -4.28 33.50 -1.53
N GLU A 209 -3.61 34.66 -1.54
CA GLU A 209 -2.32 34.85 -2.20
C GLU A 209 -1.27 33.86 -1.67
N MET A 210 -1.11 33.75 -0.34
CA MET A 210 -0.18 32.80 0.27
C MET A 210 -0.47 31.34 -0.12
N ALA A 211 -1.75 30.96 -0.23
CA ALA A 211 -2.14 29.62 -0.63
C ALA A 211 -1.95 29.36 -2.14
N GLU A 212 -2.12 30.39 -2.98
CA GLU A 212 -1.78 30.34 -4.41
C GLU A 212 -0.28 30.22 -4.63
N ASP A 213 0.53 31.00 -3.92
CA ASP A 213 1.99 30.92 -3.99
C ASP A 213 2.49 29.54 -3.61
N TYR A 214 1.98 28.96 -2.52
CA TYR A 214 2.32 27.60 -2.11
C TYR A 214 1.88 26.56 -3.17
N LEU A 215 0.69 26.71 -3.74
CA LEU A 215 0.21 25.85 -4.83
C LEU A 215 1.11 25.94 -6.08
N MET A 216 1.49 27.15 -6.48
CA MET A 216 2.34 27.41 -7.64
C MET A 216 3.77 26.90 -7.43
N MET A 217 4.31 27.03 -6.23
CA MET A 217 5.60 26.45 -5.85
C MET A 217 5.57 24.92 -6.01
N GLU A 218 4.59 24.24 -5.41
CA GLU A 218 4.48 22.77 -5.49
C GLU A 218 4.20 22.28 -6.92
N ALA A 219 3.39 23.03 -7.70
CA ALA A 219 3.15 22.75 -9.11
C ALA A 219 4.44 22.84 -9.94
N THR A 220 5.22 23.90 -9.71
CA THR A 220 6.50 24.13 -10.40
C THR A 220 7.50 23.03 -10.06
N ASN A 221 7.65 22.71 -8.77
CA ASN A 221 8.51 21.61 -8.30
C ASN A 221 8.11 20.28 -8.94
N PHE A 222 6.81 19.99 -9.00
CA PHE A 222 6.31 18.76 -9.61
C PHE A 222 6.65 18.65 -11.09
N ILE A 223 6.44 19.73 -11.85
CA ILE A 223 6.79 19.77 -13.28
C ILE A 223 8.29 19.59 -13.47
N GLN A 224 9.13 20.26 -12.68
CA GLN A 224 10.58 20.14 -12.75
C GLN A 224 11.05 18.71 -12.47
N ILE A 225 10.54 18.09 -11.39
CA ILE A 225 10.86 16.71 -11.01
C ILE A 225 10.44 15.73 -12.10
N ILE A 226 9.23 15.88 -12.65
CA ILE A 226 8.75 15.03 -13.74
C ILE A 226 9.64 15.16 -14.97
N LYS A 227 10.01 16.38 -15.39
CA LYS A 227 10.87 16.60 -16.55
C LYS A 227 12.27 16.00 -16.34
N SER A 228 12.79 16.08 -15.12
CA SER A 228 14.08 15.45 -14.76
C SER A 228 14.00 13.92 -14.82
N CYS A 229 12.93 13.34 -14.28
CA CYS A 229 12.74 11.88 -14.26
C CYS A 229 12.35 11.29 -15.64
N TYR A 230 11.62 12.06 -16.44
CA TYR A 230 11.08 11.67 -17.74
C TYR A 230 11.31 12.79 -18.78
N PRO A 231 12.54 12.95 -19.32
CA PRO A 231 12.88 14.07 -20.19
C PRO A 231 12.01 14.19 -21.45
N LYS A 232 11.57 13.06 -22.00
CA LYS A 232 10.73 12.99 -23.20
C LYS A 232 9.25 13.26 -22.93
N ILE A 233 8.84 13.50 -21.68
CA ILE A 233 7.43 13.67 -21.35
C ILE A 233 6.81 14.90 -22.05
N CYS A 234 7.61 15.94 -22.29
CA CYS A 234 7.18 17.12 -23.04
C CYS A 234 6.80 16.79 -24.49
N GLU A 235 7.37 15.74 -25.08
CA GLU A 235 7.04 15.30 -26.44
C GLU A 235 5.64 14.66 -26.50
N MET A 236 5.14 14.13 -25.39
CA MET A 236 3.80 13.52 -25.30
C MET A 236 2.66 14.55 -25.28
N PHE A 237 2.98 15.83 -25.14
CA PHE A 237 2.03 16.94 -25.11
C PHE A 237 2.22 17.91 -26.29
N LYS A 238 3.04 17.53 -27.27
CA LYS A 238 3.10 18.23 -28.56
C LYS A 238 2.04 17.60 -29.44
N ASP A 239 1.00 18.37 -29.75
CA ASP A 239 0.02 18.06 -30.78
C ASP A 239 0.67 17.99 -32.17
#